data_AF-A0A1C5Y2D8-F1
#
_entry.id   AF-A0A1C5Y2D8-F1
#
_cell.length_a   1.000
_cell.length_b   1.000
_cell.length_c   1.000
_cell.angle_alpha   90.00
_cell.angle_beta   90.00
_cell.angle_gamma   90.00
#
_symmetry.space_group_name_H-M   'P 1'
#
loop_
_entity.id
_entity.type
_entity.pdbx_description
1 polymer ?
#
loop_
_entity_poly.entity_id
_entity_poly.type
_entity_poly.pdbx_seq_one_letter_code
_entity_poly.pdbx_strand_id
1 'polypeptide(L)'
;MEILTTRELATVIWAFILFVYAMVHRQIREAFWNVVKIFFGKKLRILWGIIFLYVLGITLIFYQLPFWDNAFIKDIIVWFVFSGLIYCMNAVSKEADEEYIRKVLKDNLKLTIVLEFVISTFTFNIWVELVIIPITTIIVIMNVIAEREEEYEKVHKLLDMVLAVAGFWILYETIKIGIHEYKELDALNTFISFMIPIVYLILIIPLEYILELYSKYEVLFVRMSFKEAKDKKIQRRHRWLVIKVCKLSVHKVMLFQKKYWCKMYSRMSVAEFENLIKEFRGECNNER
;
A
#
# COMPACT_ATOMS: atom_id res chain seq x y z
N MET A 1 11.20 9.44 -28.56
CA MET A 1 10.13 9.16 -27.59
C MET A 1 10.72 9.34 -26.21
N GLU A 2 10.44 10.46 -25.56
CA GLU A 2 10.76 10.62 -24.14
C GLU A 2 9.78 9.75 -23.37
N ILE A 3 10.29 8.74 -22.66
CA ILE A 3 9.48 7.77 -21.91
C ILE A 3 8.88 8.44 -20.66
N LEU A 4 9.51 9.49 -20.16
CA LEU A 4 9.11 10.23 -18.96
C LEU A 4 8.52 11.59 -19.34
N THR A 5 7.48 12.00 -18.62
CA THR A 5 6.97 13.37 -18.73
C THR A 5 7.97 14.37 -18.14
N THR A 6 7.88 15.64 -18.52
CA THR A 6 8.77 16.68 -17.98
C THR A 6 8.67 16.80 -16.46
N ARG A 7 7.47 16.56 -15.89
CA ARG A 7 7.28 16.52 -14.43
C ARG A 7 7.92 15.29 -13.79
N GLU A 8 7.73 14.11 -14.38
CA GLU A 8 8.37 12.88 -13.90
C GLU A 8 9.89 13.05 -13.89
N LEU A 9 10.45 13.62 -14.97
CA LEU A 9 11.87 13.90 -15.08
C LEU A 9 12.34 14.92 -14.03
N ALA A 10 11.64 16.04 -13.85
CA ALA A 10 11.98 17.03 -12.83
C ALA A 10 11.91 16.47 -11.40
N THR A 11 10.90 15.63 -11.12
CA THR A 11 10.75 14.95 -9.84
C THR A 11 11.90 13.98 -9.59
N VAL A 12 12.31 13.19 -10.59
CA VAL A 12 13.46 12.29 -10.50
C VAL A 12 14.75 13.07 -10.25
N ILE A 13 14.95 14.20 -10.94
CA ILE A 13 16.13 15.07 -10.75
C ILE A 13 16.20 15.56 -9.30
N TRP A 14 15.11 16.14 -8.78
CA TRP A 14 15.09 16.65 -7.40
C TRP A 14 15.19 15.54 -6.36
N ALA A 15 14.50 14.41 -6.56
CA ALA A 15 14.62 13.25 -5.69
C ALA A 15 16.08 12.72 -5.66
N PHE A 16 16.76 12.70 -6.80
CA PHE A 16 18.17 12.30 -6.88
C PHE A 16 19.08 13.29 -6.15
N ILE A 17 18.89 14.61 -6.34
CA ILE A 17 19.65 15.64 -5.63
C ILE A 17 19.47 15.50 -4.11
N LEU A 18 18.23 15.39 -3.64
CA LEU A 18 17.91 15.21 -2.23
C LEU A 18 18.46 13.90 -1.67
N PHE A 19 18.40 12.82 -2.45
CA PHE A 19 18.95 11.52 -2.06
C PHE A 19 20.47 11.58 -1.91
N VAL A 20 21.18 12.18 -2.86
CA VAL A 20 22.64 12.37 -2.78
C VAL A 20 22.98 13.23 -1.57
N TYR A 21 22.29 14.36 -1.38
CA TYR A 21 22.48 15.23 -0.22
C TYR A 21 22.27 14.49 1.10
N ALA A 22 21.19 13.72 1.21
CA ALA A 22 20.90 12.90 2.38
C ALA A 22 22.00 11.85 2.65
N MET A 23 22.55 11.23 1.60
CA MET A 23 23.61 10.22 1.69
C MET A 23 24.98 10.78 2.10
N VAL A 24 25.22 12.10 1.96
CA VAL A 24 26.43 12.76 2.47
C VAL A 24 26.46 12.69 4.01
N HIS A 25 25.29 12.77 4.66
CA HIS A 25 25.21 12.70 6.11
C HIS A 25 25.37 11.26 6.61
N ARG A 26 26.44 11.01 7.38
CA ARG A 26 26.78 9.68 7.90
C ARG A 26 25.64 9.02 8.68
N GLN A 27 24.93 9.79 9.50
CA GLN A 27 23.79 9.29 10.29
C GLN A 27 22.65 8.77 9.40
N ILE A 28 22.29 9.53 8.36
CA ILE A 28 21.23 9.14 7.42
C ILE A 28 21.66 7.91 6.61
N ARG A 29 22.91 7.87 6.17
CA ARG A 29 23.46 6.71 5.45
C ARG A 29 23.40 5.43 6.29
N GLU A 30 23.80 5.49 7.56
CA GLU A 30 23.73 4.34 8.47
C GLU A 30 22.29 3.90 8.73
N ALA A 31 21.38 4.85 8.98
CA ALA A 31 19.96 4.58 9.14
C ALA A 31 19.35 3.93 7.89
N PHE A 32 19.65 4.47 6.71
CA PHE A 32 19.19 3.92 5.43
C PHE A 32 19.65 2.48 5.21
N TRP A 33 20.93 2.18 5.44
CA TRP A 33 21.44 0.81 5.30
C TRP A 33 20.79 -0.15 6.30
N ASN A 34 20.45 0.31 7.50
CA ASN A 34 19.70 -0.51 8.46
C ASN A 34 18.29 -0.80 7.96
N VAL A 35 17.58 0.19 7.42
CA VAL A 35 16.26 0.01 6.81
C VAL A 35 16.33 -0.97 5.64
N VAL A 36 17.29 -0.80 4.72
CA VAL A 36 17.49 -1.71 3.58
C VAL A 36 17.76 -3.15 4.04
N LYS A 37 18.62 -3.34 5.06
CA LYS A 37 18.90 -4.67 5.63
C LYS A 37 17.65 -5.32 6.21
N ILE A 38 16.82 -4.56 6.92
CA ILE A 38 15.55 -5.05 7.48
C ILE A 38 14.58 -5.39 6.35
N PHE A 39 14.43 -4.48 5.38
CA PHE A 39 13.53 -4.63 4.24
C PHE A 39 13.83 -5.89 3.41
N PHE A 40 15.10 -6.27 3.26
CA PHE A 40 15.54 -7.48 2.56
C PHE A 40 15.81 -8.70 3.47
N GLY A 41 15.26 -8.69 4.69
CA GLY A 41 15.30 -9.81 5.61
C GLY A 41 14.66 -11.09 5.04
N LYS A 42 15.02 -12.27 5.55
CA LYS A 42 14.62 -13.57 4.96
C LYS A 42 13.10 -13.72 4.76
N LYS A 43 12.28 -13.33 5.75
CA LYS A 43 10.81 -13.41 5.66
C LYS A 43 10.24 -12.39 4.67
N LEU A 44 10.70 -11.14 4.74
CA LEU A 44 10.24 -10.07 3.84
C LEU A 44 10.62 -10.34 2.38
N ARG A 45 11.79 -10.94 2.12
CA ARG A 45 12.19 -11.34 0.76
C ARG A 45 11.22 -12.31 0.10
N ILE A 46 10.70 -13.27 0.87
CA ILE A 46 9.70 -14.22 0.35
C ILE A 46 8.39 -13.47 0.06
N LEU A 47 7.97 -12.59 0.98
CA LEU A 47 6.79 -11.74 0.79
C LEU A 47 6.93 -10.88 -0.48
N TRP A 48 8.06 -10.21 -0.69
CA TRP A 48 8.33 -9.43 -1.90
C TRP A 48 8.30 -10.28 -3.17
N GLY A 49 8.85 -11.50 -3.10
CA GLY A 49 8.80 -12.44 -4.23
C GLY A 49 7.38 -12.84 -4.61
N ILE A 50 6.50 -13.07 -3.62
CA ILE A 50 5.09 -13.40 -3.86
C ILE A 50 4.36 -12.21 -4.51
N ILE A 51 4.52 -11.00 -3.96
CA ILE A 51 3.85 -9.80 -4.50
C ILE A 51 4.36 -9.52 -5.92
N PHE A 52 5.68 -9.57 -6.13
CA PHE A 52 6.27 -9.36 -7.46
C PHE A 52 5.74 -10.37 -8.48
N LEU A 53 5.70 -11.66 -8.12
CA LEU A 53 5.19 -12.70 -9.02
C LEU A 53 3.71 -12.50 -9.35
N TYR A 54 2.91 -12.06 -8.37
CA TYR A 54 1.49 -11.81 -8.55
C TYR A 54 1.25 -10.60 -9.47
N VAL A 55 1.95 -9.49 -9.25
CA VAL A 55 1.88 -8.30 -10.11
C VAL A 55 2.36 -8.63 -11.52
N LEU A 56 3.46 -9.38 -11.65
CA LEU A 56 3.95 -9.85 -12.94
C LEU A 56 2.92 -10.73 -13.65
N GLY A 57 2.23 -11.62 -12.92
CA GLY A 57 1.14 -12.42 -13.46
C GLY A 57 -0.01 -11.58 -14.01
N ILE A 58 -0.42 -10.55 -13.25
CA ILE A 58 -1.43 -9.57 -13.71
C ILE A 58 -0.94 -8.87 -14.98
N THR A 59 0.28 -8.35 -14.98
CA THR A 59 0.85 -7.63 -16.12
C THR A 59 0.96 -8.50 -17.36
N LEU A 60 1.32 -9.78 -17.23
CA LEU A 60 1.34 -10.72 -18.37
C LEU A 60 -0.04 -10.97 -18.96
N ILE A 61 -1.10 -10.96 -18.14
CA ILE A 61 -2.48 -11.06 -18.63
C ILE A 61 -2.86 -9.80 -19.41
N PHE A 62 -2.51 -8.60 -18.90
CA PHE A 62 -2.75 -7.34 -19.60
C PHE A 62 -1.95 -7.21 -20.89
N TYR A 63 -0.72 -7.75 -20.94
CA TYR A 63 0.13 -7.75 -22.12
C TYR A 63 -0.49 -8.47 -23.33
N GLN A 64 -1.41 -9.42 -23.09
CA GLN A 64 -2.10 -10.15 -24.16
C GLN A 64 -3.29 -9.36 -24.75
N LEU A 65 -3.66 -8.23 -24.16
CA LEU A 65 -4.82 -7.46 -24.58
C LEU A 65 -4.47 -6.55 -25.77
N PRO A 66 -5.39 -6.35 -26.73
CA PRO A 66 -5.12 -5.61 -27.97
C PRO A 66 -4.88 -4.11 -27.76
N PHE A 67 -5.19 -3.58 -26.57
CA PHE A 67 -4.98 -2.18 -26.20
C PHE A 67 -3.65 -1.95 -25.46
N TRP A 68 -2.80 -2.97 -25.30
CA TRP A 68 -1.56 -2.86 -24.56
C TRP A 68 -0.53 -1.96 -25.26
N ASP A 69 0.03 -1.02 -24.52
CA ASP A 69 1.19 -0.21 -24.91
C ASP A 69 2.31 -0.40 -23.86
N ASN A 70 3.56 -0.42 -24.31
CA ASN A 70 4.73 -0.49 -23.43
C ASN A 70 4.88 0.75 -22.54
N ALA A 71 4.23 1.86 -22.90
CA ALA A 71 4.09 3.03 -22.05
C ALA A 71 3.46 2.71 -20.68
N PHE A 72 2.61 1.69 -20.58
CA PHE A 72 1.94 1.32 -19.32
C PHE A 72 2.87 0.65 -18.31
N ILE A 73 4.00 0.09 -18.75
CA ILE A 73 4.94 -0.60 -17.86
C ILE A 73 5.49 0.37 -16.81
N LYS A 74 5.80 1.61 -17.20
CA LYS A 74 6.30 2.60 -16.24
C LYS A 74 5.24 2.94 -15.19
N ASP A 75 3.98 3.08 -15.58
CA ASP A 75 2.88 3.42 -14.66
C ASP A 75 2.65 2.29 -13.66
N ILE A 76 2.74 1.03 -14.11
CA ILE A 76 2.67 -0.15 -13.24
C ILE A 76 3.85 -0.20 -12.27
N ILE A 77 5.07 0.10 -12.72
CA ILE A 77 6.25 0.12 -11.85
C ILE A 77 6.13 1.22 -10.78
N VAL A 78 5.73 2.43 -11.18
CA VAL A 78 5.50 3.56 -10.26
C VAL A 78 4.43 3.17 -9.24
N TRP A 79 3.27 2.70 -9.69
CA TRP A 79 2.20 2.23 -8.81
C TRP A 79 2.67 1.12 -7.87
N PHE A 80 3.42 0.15 -8.36
CA PHE A 80 3.92 -0.97 -7.56
C PHE A 80 4.82 -0.49 -6.42
N VAL A 81 5.81 0.35 -6.74
CA VAL A 81 6.79 0.84 -5.77
C VAL A 81 6.16 1.76 -4.73
N PHE A 82 5.32 2.71 -5.16
CA PHE A 82 4.77 3.73 -4.27
C PHE A 82 3.50 3.30 -3.54
N SER A 83 2.70 2.39 -4.11
CA SER A 83 1.41 2.00 -3.55
C SER A 83 1.33 0.51 -3.27
N GLY A 84 1.64 -0.34 -4.28
CA GLY A 84 1.50 -1.79 -4.18
C GLY A 84 2.26 -2.42 -3.01
N LEU A 85 3.52 -2.00 -2.79
CA LEU A 85 4.33 -2.48 -1.65
C LEU A 85 3.74 -2.04 -0.30
N ILE A 86 3.28 -0.80 -0.20
CA ILE A 86 2.74 -0.22 1.04
C ILE A 86 1.46 -0.94 1.44
N TYR A 87 0.54 -1.18 0.50
CA TYR A 87 -0.71 -1.90 0.79
C TYR A 87 -0.45 -3.29 1.35
N CYS A 88 0.45 -4.05 0.72
CA CYS A 88 0.78 -5.39 1.17
C CYS A 88 1.50 -5.38 2.54
N MET A 89 2.36 -4.40 2.81
CA MET A 89 2.99 -4.24 4.13
C MET A 89 1.97 -3.97 5.22
N ASN A 90 1.05 -3.04 4.95
CA ASN A 90 0.04 -2.63 5.91
C ASN A 90 -0.93 -3.77 6.23
N ALA A 91 -1.30 -4.58 5.24
CA ALA A 91 -2.14 -5.77 5.43
C ALA A 91 -1.49 -6.85 6.32
N VAL A 92 -0.16 -6.98 6.28
CA VAL A 92 0.58 -7.91 7.15
C VAL A 92 0.85 -7.32 8.53
N SER A 93 0.72 -6.00 8.68
CA SER A 93 0.92 -5.29 9.95
C SER A 93 -0.19 -5.63 10.96
N LYS A 94 0.11 -5.45 12.26
CA LYS A 94 -0.81 -5.81 13.35
C LYS A 94 -2.10 -4.97 13.38
N GLU A 95 -2.11 -3.83 12.71
CA GLU A 95 -3.20 -2.84 12.67
C GLU A 95 -4.18 -3.05 11.51
N ALA A 96 -4.01 -4.11 10.71
CA ALA A 96 -5.02 -4.50 9.74
C ALA A 96 -6.31 -4.93 10.49
N ASP A 97 -7.26 -4.00 10.55
CA ASP A 97 -8.65 -4.20 10.98
C ASP A 97 -9.50 -4.68 9.80
N GLU A 98 -10.65 -5.31 10.10
CA GLU A 98 -11.59 -5.83 9.08
C GLU A 98 -12.07 -4.77 8.08
N GLU A 99 -11.99 -3.49 8.44
CA GLU A 99 -12.35 -2.36 7.57
C GLU A 99 -11.17 -1.78 6.78
N TYR A 100 -9.94 -2.28 6.94
CA TYR A 100 -8.75 -1.71 6.30
C TYR A 100 -8.87 -1.64 4.77
N ILE A 101 -9.21 -2.76 4.11
CA ILE A 101 -9.39 -2.81 2.65
C ILE A 101 -10.47 -1.83 2.19
N ARG A 102 -11.59 -1.73 2.94
CA ARG A 102 -12.68 -0.80 2.63
C ARG A 102 -12.24 0.65 2.78
N LYS A 103 -11.44 0.96 3.80
CA LYS A 103 -10.87 2.27 4.02
C LYS A 103 -9.88 2.64 2.92
N VAL A 104 -8.96 1.74 2.56
CA VAL A 104 -8.02 1.94 1.45
C VAL A 104 -8.79 2.22 0.15
N LEU A 105 -9.80 1.42 -0.19
CA LEU A 105 -10.64 1.65 -1.36
C LEU A 105 -11.35 3.01 -1.31
N LYS A 106 -11.96 3.37 -0.17
CA LYS A 106 -12.70 4.62 -0.05
C LYS A 106 -11.79 5.85 -0.11
N ASP A 107 -10.60 5.76 0.46
CA ASP A 107 -9.60 6.82 0.44
C ASP A 107 -8.97 6.98 -0.95
N ASN A 108 -8.78 5.87 -1.67
CA ASN A 108 -8.26 5.81 -3.04
C ASN A 108 -9.35 5.84 -4.14
N LEU A 109 -10.56 6.32 -3.85
CA LEU A 109 -11.59 6.57 -4.87
C LEU A 109 -12.18 7.99 -4.75
N LYS A 110 -11.53 8.87 -3.98
CA LYS A 110 -11.96 10.26 -3.81
C LYS A 110 -11.69 11.09 -5.06
N LEU A 111 -12.41 12.21 -5.19
CA LEU A 111 -12.20 13.24 -6.22
C LEU A 111 -10.74 13.71 -6.34
N THR A 112 -9.96 13.57 -5.27
CA THR A 112 -8.51 13.81 -5.25
C THR A 112 -7.77 13.10 -6.38
N ILE A 113 -8.18 11.88 -6.75
CA ILE A 113 -7.50 11.11 -7.81
C ILE A 113 -7.75 11.69 -9.20
N VAL A 114 -8.97 12.19 -9.44
CA VAL A 114 -9.28 12.86 -10.71
C VAL A 114 -8.47 14.14 -10.83
N LEU A 115 -8.34 14.90 -9.74
CA LEU A 115 -7.51 16.11 -9.70
C LEU A 115 -6.03 15.78 -9.88
N GLU A 116 -5.51 14.79 -9.18
CA GLU A 116 -4.12 14.32 -9.30
C GLU A 116 -3.81 13.86 -10.71
N PHE A 117 -4.73 13.13 -11.35
CA PHE A 117 -4.59 12.69 -12.72
C PHE A 117 -4.56 13.85 -13.72
N VAL A 118 -5.50 14.79 -13.59
CA VAL A 118 -5.55 15.98 -14.47
C VAL A 118 -4.25 16.76 -14.34
N ILE A 119 -3.80 17.00 -13.11
CA ILE A 119 -2.51 17.66 -12.86
C ILE A 119 -1.41 16.83 -13.52
N SER A 120 -1.28 15.53 -13.24
CA SER A 120 -0.20 14.65 -13.72
C SER A 120 -0.13 14.50 -15.24
N THR A 121 -1.27 14.54 -15.93
CA THR A 121 -1.35 14.32 -17.38
C THR A 121 -0.80 15.51 -18.16
N PHE A 122 -1.12 16.74 -17.75
CA PHE A 122 -0.65 17.94 -18.44
C PHE A 122 0.50 18.57 -17.66
N THR A 123 1.70 18.39 -18.22
CA THR A 123 2.94 18.87 -17.63
C THR A 123 3.39 20.18 -18.27
N PHE A 124 4.03 21.03 -17.48
CA PHE A 124 4.65 22.24 -17.98
C PHE A 124 5.97 21.93 -18.73
N ASN A 125 6.58 22.96 -19.32
CA ASN A 125 7.96 22.85 -19.77
C ASN A 125 8.88 22.42 -18.60
N ILE A 126 9.88 21.59 -18.89
CA ILE A 126 10.85 21.10 -17.91
C ILE A 126 11.45 22.18 -17.01
N TRP A 127 11.74 23.38 -17.53
CA TRP A 127 12.29 24.48 -16.72
C TRP A 127 11.30 25.02 -15.70
N VAL A 128 10.02 25.04 -16.05
CA VAL A 128 8.94 25.48 -15.15
C VAL A 128 8.71 24.41 -14.08
N GLU A 129 8.66 23.13 -14.46
CA GLU A 129 8.53 22.00 -13.51
C GLU A 129 9.71 21.98 -12.51
N LEU A 130 10.94 22.22 -12.97
CA LEU A 130 12.13 22.24 -12.12
C LEU A 130 12.08 23.33 -11.04
N VAL A 131 11.39 24.45 -11.31
CA VAL A 131 11.24 25.57 -10.36
C VAL A 131 10.01 25.39 -9.47
N ILE A 132 8.88 24.93 -10.01
CA ILE A 132 7.63 24.78 -9.26
C ILE A 132 7.77 23.71 -8.17
N ILE A 133 8.35 22.53 -8.49
CA ILE A 133 8.47 21.40 -7.55
C ILE A 133 9.17 21.77 -6.23
N PRO A 134 10.38 22.38 -6.22
CA PRO A 134 11.05 22.73 -4.96
C PRO A 134 10.30 23.82 -4.21
N ILE A 135 9.72 24.81 -4.90
CA ILE A 135 8.95 25.90 -4.27
C ILE A 135 7.73 25.32 -3.55
N THR A 136 6.93 24.50 -4.22
CA THR A 136 5.75 23.87 -3.61
C THR A 136 6.14 22.94 -2.47
N THR A 137 7.22 22.17 -2.62
CA THR A 137 7.73 21.29 -1.57
C THR A 137 8.11 22.07 -0.31
N ILE A 138 8.83 23.19 -0.44
CA ILE A 138 9.20 24.05 0.71
C ILE A 138 7.95 24.62 1.38
N ILE A 139 6.99 25.13 0.60
CA ILE A 139 5.73 25.68 1.14
C ILE A 139 4.96 24.60 1.91
N VAL A 140 4.85 23.38 1.37
CA VAL A 140 4.18 22.26 2.02
C VAL A 140 4.88 21.85 3.31
N ILE A 141 6.22 21.73 3.30
CA ILE A 141 6.99 21.39 4.51
C ILE A 141 6.77 22.46 5.60
N MET A 142 6.84 23.73 5.24
CA MET A 142 6.58 24.83 6.17
C MET A 142 5.15 24.80 6.72
N ASN A 143 4.18 24.49 5.86
CA ASN A 143 2.78 24.40 6.25
C ASN A 143 2.56 23.28 7.29
N VAL A 144 3.09 22.08 7.02
CA VAL A 144 2.99 20.93 7.94
C VAL A 144 3.69 21.19 9.27
N ILE A 145 4.78 21.97 9.28
CA ILE A 145 5.44 22.38 10.53
C ILE A 145 4.57 23.40 11.28
N ALA A 146 4.00 24.37 10.58
CA ALA A 146 3.13 25.40 11.17
C ALA A 146 1.82 24.84 11.71
N GLU A 147 1.29 23.76 11.14
CA GLU A 147 0.09 23.06 11.61
C GLU A 147 0.29 22.43 13.00
N ARG A 148 1.52 22.01 13.34
CA ARG A 148 1.82 21.27 14.57
C ARG A 148 1.93 22.14 15.82
N GLU A 149 2.16 23.44 15.65
CA GLU A 149 2.42 24.38 16.74
C GLU A 149 1.30 25.43 16.77
N GLU A 150 0.57 25.53 17.88
CA GLU A 150 -0.54 26.49 18.04
C GLU A 150 -0.08 27.95 17.84
N GLU A 151 1.20 28.24 18.12
CA GLU A 151 1.81 29.56 17.92
C GLU A 151 1.80 29.99 16.44
N TYR A 152 1.86 29.05 15.50
CA TYR A 152 1.95 29.31 14.06
C TYR A 152 0.64 29.13 13.30
N GLU A 153 -0.51 29.06 13.99
CA GLU A 153 -1.82 28.87 13.36
C GLU A 153 -2.12 29.91 12.25
N LYS A 154 -1.71 31.17 12.46
CA LYS A 154 -1.87 32.24 11.45
C LYS A 154 -1.01 31.99 10.20
N VAL A 155 0.20 31.45 10.39
CA VAL A 155 1.11 31.13 9.28
C VAL A 155 0.55 29.94 8.51
N HIS A 156 0.06 28.91 9.21
CA HIS A 156 -0.62 27.77 8.59
C HIS A 156 -1.79 28.23 7.70
N LYS A 157 -2.69 29.09 8.20
CA LYS A 157 -3.81 29.63 7.40
C LYS A 157 -3.36 30.41 6.15
N LEU A 158 -2.29 31.19 6.25
CA LEU A 158 -1.73 31.91 5.10
C LEU A 158 -1.12 30.94 4.08
N LEU A 159 -0.35 29.97 4.53
CA LEU A 159 0.26 28.96 3.66
C LEU A 159 -0.81 28.09 2.99
N ASP A 160 -1.89 27.75 3.69
CA ASP A 160 -3.05 27.05 3.13
C ASP A 160 -3.72 27.86 2.02
N MET A 161 -3.94 29.16 2.23
CA MET A 161 -4.49 30.03 1.20
C MET A 161 -3.56 30.12 -0.03
N VAL A 162 -2.25 30.23 0.19
CA VAL A 162 -1.26 30.26 -0.90
C VAL A 162 -1.26 28.93 -1.67
N LEU A 163 -1.29 27.80 -0.97
CA LEU A 163 -1.38 26.47 -1.60
C LEU A 163 -2.67 26.29 -2.38
N ALA A 164 -3.80 26.78 -1.86
CA ALA A 164 -5.08 26.74 -2.57
C ALA A 164 -5.03 27.56 -3.86
N VAL A 165 -4.54 28.80 -3.81
CA VAL A 165 -4.41 29.67 -4.99
C VAL A 165 -3.44 29.07 -6.01
N ALA A 166 -2.29 28.56 -5.56
CA ALA A 166 -1.32 27.89 -6.42
C ALA A 166 -1.92 26.63 -7.06
N GLY A 167 -2.70 25.84 -6.31
CA GLY A 167 -3.41 24.67 -6.82
C GLY A 167 -4.41 25.02 -7.91
N PHE A 168 -5.24 26.05 -7.70
CA PHE A 168 -6.18 26.53 -8.73
C PHE A 168 -5.46 27.10 -9.96
N TRP A 169 -4.35 27.81 -9.76
CA TRP A 169 -3.52 28.31 -10.86
C TRP A 169 -2.95 27.17 -11.71
N ILE A 170 -2.37 26.15 -11.07
CA ILE A 170 -1.84 24.96 -11.75
C ILE A 170 -2.97 24.28 -12.52
N LEU A 171 -4.12 24.04 -11.89
CA LEU A 171 -5.27 23.43 -12.55
C LEU A 171 -5.72 24.22 -13.79
N TYR A 172 -5.78 25.56 -13.70
CA TYR A 172 -6.16 26.41 -14.82
C TYR A 172 -5.19 26.29 -16.00
N GLU A 173 -3.88 26.38 -15.75
CA GLU A 173 -2.88 26.27 -16.82
C GLU A 173 -2.81 24.85 -17.39
N THR A 174 -2.92 23.82 -16.56
CA THR A 174 -3.03 22.41 -16.96
C THR A 174 -4.21 22.19 -17.91
N ILE A 175 -5.40 22.75 -17.61
CA ILE A 175 -6.57 22.68 -18.49
C ILE A 175 -6.33 23.43 -19.80
N LYS A 176 -5.70 24.61 -19.76
CA LYS A 176 -5.40 25.42 -20.94
C LYS A 176 -4.43 24.70 -21.88
N ILE A 177 -3.36 24.12 -21.35
CA ILE A 177 -2.42 23.26 -22.10
C ILE A 177 -3.21 22.09 -22.70
N GLY A 178 -4.03 21.42 -21.89
CA GLY A 178 -4.81 20.27 -22.35
C GLY A 178 -5.79 20.57 -23.48
N ILE A 179 -6.41 21.76 -23.51
CA ILE A 179 -7.29 22.18 -24.62
C ILE A 179 -6.49 22.45 -25.90
N HIS A 180 -5.28 22.98 -25.78
CA HIS A 180 -4.40 23.24 -26.92
C HIS A 180 -3.77 21.97 -27.51
N GLU A 181 -3.40 21.01 -26.66
CA GLU A 181 -2.75 19.74 -27.01
C GLU A 181 -3.74 18.61 -27.31
N TYR A 182 -5.05 18.83 -27.09
CA TYR A 182 -6.13 17.84 -27.27
C TYR A 182 -6.19 17.20 -28.66
N LYS A 183 -5.58 17.83 -29.69
CA LYS A 183 -5.55 17.30 -31.06
C LYS A 183 -4.52 16.18 -31.26
N GLU A 184 -3.52 16.05 -30.38
CA GLU A 184 -2.46 15.04 -30.47
C GLU A 184 -2.55 13.97 -29.38
N LEU A 185 -3.46 14.13 -28.41
CA LEU A 185 -3.64 13.17 -27.32
C LEU A 185 -4.36 11.91 -27.80
N ASP A 186 -3.69 10.77 -27.64
CA ASP A 186 -4.34 9.48 -27.63
C ASP A 186 -5.17 9.36 -26.33
N ALA A 187 -6.43 9.79 -26.44
CA ALA A 187 -7.38 9.80 -25.34
C ALA A 187 -7.56 8.41 -24.72
N LEU A 188 -7.39 7.34 -25.52
CA LEU A 188 -7.49 5.97 -25.06
C LEU A 188 -6.29 5.62 -24.18
N ASN A 189 -5.07 5.86 -24.62
CA ASN A 189 -3.86 5.58 -23.82
C ASN A 189 -3.81 6.41 -22.53
N THR A 190 -4.25 7.66 -22.59
CA THR A 190 -4.35 8.55 -21.43
C THR A 190 -5.36 8.01 -20.41
N PHE A 191 -6.52 7.57 -20.89
CA PHE A 191 -7.54 6.95 -20.04
C PHE A 191 -7.08 5.61 -19.44
N ILE A 192 -6.38 4.77 -20.20
CA ILE A 192 -5.83 3.51 -19.67
C ILE A 192 -4.80 3.80 -18.58
N SER A 193 -3.88 4.74 -18.81
CA SER A 193 -2.85 5.12 -17.84
C SER A 193 -3.47 5.61 -16.53
N PHE A 194 -4.57 6.36 -16.59
CA PHE A 194 -5.36 6.74 -15.42
C PHE A 194 -5.96 5.56 -14.67
N MET A 195 -6.47 4.57 -15.41
CA MET A 195 -7.14 3.41 -14.85
C MET A 195 -6.17 2.40 -14.24
N ILE A 196 -4.89 2.38 -14.66
CA ILE A 196 -3.89 1.41 -14.16
C ILE A 196 -3.82 1.40 -12.62
N PRO A 197 -3.59 2.52 -11.91
CA PRO A 197 -3.55 2.51 -10.45
C PRO A 197 -4.82 1.95 -9.79
N ILE A 198 -6.00 2.28 -10.33
CA ILE A 198 -7.29 1.87 -9.78
C ILE A 198 -7.53 0.38 -10.02
N VAL A 199 -7.27 -0.09 -11.24
CA VAL A 199 -7.46 -1.49 -11.62
C VAL A 199 -6.47 -2.38 -10.86
N TYR A 200 -5.20 -1.99 -10.78
CA TYR A 200 -4.20 -2.72 -10.01
C TYR A 200 -4.49 -2.71 -8.50
N LEU A 201 -5.03 -1.61 -7.96
CA LEU A 201 -5.54 -1.57 -6.59
C LEU A 201 -6.64 -2.60 -6.37
N ILE A 202 -7.61 -2.72 -7.27
CA ILE A 202 -8.68 -3.72 -7.13
C ILE A 202 -8.12 -5.14 -7.26
N LEU A 203 -7.20 -5.36 -8.19
CA LEU A 203 -6.62 -6.68 -8.46
C LEU A 203 -5.65 -7.14 -7.37
N ILE A 204 -5.06 -6.24 -6.57
CA ILE A 204 -4.17 -6.60 -5.46
C ILE A 204 -4.95 -7.04 -4.21
N ILE A 205 -6.21 -6.64 -4.05
CA ILE A 205 -7.04 -6.95 -2.86
C ILE A 205 -7.11 -8.45 -2.54
N PRO A 206 -7.32 -9.37 -3.52
CA PRO A 206 -7.31 -10.80 -3.22
C PRO A 206 -5.98 -11.28 -2.62
N LEU A 207 -4.85 -10.77 -3.12
CA LEU A 207 -3.53 -11.08 -2.58
C LEU A 207 -3.38 -10.50 -1.17
N GLU A 208 -3.78 -9.24 -0.99
CA GLU A 208 -3.75 -8.54 0.29
C GLU A 208 -4.49 -9.32 1.38
N TYR A 209 -5.71 -9.77 1.08
CA TYR A 209 -6.51 -10.58 1.98
C TYR A 209 -5.84 -11.92 2.35
N ILE A 210 -5.21 -12.58 1.38
CA ILE A 210 -4.46 -13.83 1.62
C ILE A 210 -3.26 -13.57 2.54
N LEU A 211 -2.53 -12.46 2.34
CA LEU A 211 -1.40 -12.08 3.16
C LEU A 211 -1.81 -11.72 4.59
N GLU A 212 -2.91 -10.97 4.75
CA GLU A 212 -3.49 -10.67 6.06
C GLU A 212 -3.88 -11.97 6.79
N LEU A 213 -4.63 -12.85 6.12
CA LEU A 213 -5.05 -14.13 6.69
C LEU A 213 -3.85 -14.97 7.12
N TYR A 214 -2.83 -15.05 6.26
CA TYR A 214 -1.57 -15.74 6.58
C TYR A 214 -0.90 -15.17 7.83
N SER A 215 -0.80 -13.84 7.93
CA SER A 215 -0.21 -13.14 9.08
C SER A 215 -0.96 -13.46 10.38
N LYS A 216 -2.30 -13.41 10.38
CA LYS A 216 -3.11 -13.76 11.56
C LYS A 216 -2.92 -15.22 11.98
N TYR A 217 -2.87 -16.16 11.02
CA TYR A 217 -2.57 -17.57 11.32
C TYR A 217 -1.17 -17.76 11.90
N GLU A 218 -0.15 -17.10 11.35
CA GLU A 218 1.22 -17.19 11.87
C GLU A 218 1.27 -16.72 13.33
N VAL A 219 0.68 -15.56 13.63
CA VAL A 219 0.61 -15.04 15.01
C VAL A 219 -0.15 -15.99 15.92
N LEU A 220 -1.29 -16.53 15.48
CA LEU A 220 -2.07 -17.50 16.26
C LEU A 220 -1.26 -18.77 16.53
N PHE A 221 -0.58 -19.34 15.54
CA PHE A 221 0.20 -20.58 15.72
C PHE A 221 1.45 -20.39 16.57
N VAL A 222 2.10 -19.22 16.47
CA VAL A 222 3.19 -18.86 17.38
C VAL A 222 2.66 -18.77 18.81
N ARG A 223 1.52 -18.09 19.03
CA ARG A 223 0.87 -18.09 20.35
C ARG A 223 0.59 -19.51 20.82
N MET A 224 -0.10 -20.31 20.01
CA MET A 224 -0.41 -21.73 20.25
C MET A 224 0.79 -22.54 20.71
N SER A 225 1.93 -22.37 20.06
CA SER A 225 3.14 -23.10 20.41
C SER A 225 3.63 -22.88 21.85
N PHE A 226 3.28 -21.76 22.50
CA PHE A 226 3.66 -21.51 23.91
C PHE A 226 2.82 -22.29 24.92
N LYS A 227 1.61 -22.71 24.58
CA LYS A 227 0.72 -23.48 25.46
C LYS A 227 0.46 -24.91 24.99
N GLU A 228 1.08 -25.34 23.91
CA GLU A 228 0.96 -26.71 23.42
C GLU A 228 2.06 -27.61 23.97
N ALA A 229 1.78 -28.91 24.06
CA ALA A 229 2.81 -29.91 24.35
C ALA A 229 3.93 -29.85 23.29
N LYS A 230 5.17 -30.19 23.69
CA LYS A 230 6.33 -30.19 22.78
C LYS A 230 6.25 -31.24 21.65
N ASP A 231 5.26 -32.12 21.67
CA ASP A 231 5.04 -33.11 20.62
C ASP A 231 4.56 -32.46 19.31
N LYS A 232 5.40 -32.53 18.28
CA LYS A 232 5.13 -31.98 16.94
C LYS A 232 3.90 -32.60 16.26
N LYS A 233 3.55 -33.87 16.55
CA LYS A 233 2.36 -34.50 15.96
C LYS A 233 1.08 -33.88 16.49
N ILE A 234 1.01 -33.63 17.80
CA ILE A 234 -0.14 -33.01 18.46
C ILE A 234 -0.31 -31.56 17.97
N GLN A 235 0.78 -30.78 17.94
CA GLN A 235 0.76 -29.40 17.43
C GLN A 235 0.24 -29.32 15.98
N ARG A 236 0.70 -30.20 15.08
CA ARG A 236 0.22 -30.23 13.70
C ARG A 236 -1.28 -30.52 13.62
N ARG A 237 -1.78 -31.44 14.46
CA ARG A 237 -3.20 -31.82 14.47
C ARG A 237 -4.08 -30.68 14.99
N HIS A 238 -3.68 -30.00 16.05
CA HIS A 238 -4.38 -28.81 16.54
C HIS A 238 -4.43 -27.70 15.49
N ARG A 239 -3.30 -27.38 14.86
CA ARG A 239 -3.25 -26.37 13.78
C ARG A 239 -4.17 -26.73 12.62
N TRP A 240 -4.19 -27.99 12.20
CA TRP A 240 -5.06 -28.45 11.12
C TRP A 240 -6.56 -28.32 11.47
N LEU A 241 -6.94 -28.61 12.71
CA LEU A 241 -8.31 -28.42 13.20
C LEU A 241 -8.72 -26.94 13.20
N VAL A 242 -7.83 -26.05 13.63
CA VAL A 242 -8.07 -24.60 13.59
C VAL A 242 -8.26 -24.12 12.15
N ILE A 243 -7.38 -24.52 11.22
CA ILE A 243 -7.49 -24.17 9.80
C ILE A 243 -8.82 -24.69 9.22
N LYS A 244 -9.24 -25.90 9.57
CA LYS A 244 -10.47 -26.51 9.05
C LYS A 244 -11.73 -25.74 9.49
N VAL A 245 -11.74 -25.16 10.68
CA VAL A 245 -12.91 -24.41 11.19
C VAL A 245 -12.87 -22.94 10.81
N CYS A 246 -11.69 -22.29 10.89
CA CYS A 246 -11.54 -20.88 10.55
C CYS A 246 -11.51 -20.64 9.03
N LYS A 247 -11.03 -21.60 8.24
CA LYS A 247 -10.93 -21.55 6.77
C LYS A 247 -10.28 -20.24 6.29
N LEU A 248 -10.91 -19.55 5.34
CA LEU A 248 -10.48 -18.28 4.78
C LEU A 248 -11.09 -17.08 5.50
N SER A 249 -11.54 -17.19 6.75
CA SER A 249 -12.18 -16.08 7.46
C SER A 249 -11.21 -15.47 8.47
N VAL A 250 -10.77 -14.23 8.22
CA VAL A 250 -9.98 -13.44 9.17
C VAL A 250 -10.71 -13.28 10.51
N HIS A 251 -12.00 -12.97 10.45
CA HIS A 251 -12.87 -12.84 11.62
C HIS A 251 -12.79 -14.05 12.56
N LYS A 252 -12.94 -15.27 12.02
CA LYS A 252 -12.90 -16.51 12.80
C LYS A 252 -11.52 -16.74 13.44
N VAL A 253 -10.45 -16.46 12.70
CA VAL A 253 -9.08 -16.58 13.25
C VAL A 253 -8.89 -15.61 14.42
N MET A 254 -9.36 -14.37 14.28
CA MET A 254 -9.30 -13.35 15.33
C MET A 254 -10.17 -13.70 16.55
N LEU A 255 -11.39 -14.20 16.34
CA LEU A 255 -12.29 -14.65 17.39
C LEU A 255 -11.66 -15.80 18.20
N PHE A 256 -11.09 -16.78 17.51
CA PHE A 256 -10.38 -17.89 18.16
C PHE A 256 -9.17 -17.38 18.96
N GLN A 257 -8.40 -16.46 18.38
CA GLN A 257 -7.24 -15.86 19.03
C GLN A 257 -7.59 -15.04 20.29
N LYS A 258 -8.73 -14.35 20.30
CA LYS A 258 -9.18 -13.53 21.43
C LYS A 258 -9.84 -14.37 22.54
N LYS A 259 -10.79 -15.24 22.19
CA LYS A 259 -11.64 -15.95 23.17
C LYS A 259 -11.14 -17.36 23.52
N TYR A 260 -10.65 -18.12 22.55
CA TYR A 260 -10.41 -19.57 22.71
C TYR A 260 -8.96 -19.93 22.96
N TRP A 261 -8.01 -19.10 22.50
CA TRP A 261 -6.60 -19.23 22.84
C TRP A 261 -6.34 -19.26 24.36
N CYS A 262 -7.09 -18.47 25.13
CA CYS A 262 -6.95 -18.40 26.58
C CYS A 262 -7.29 -19.73 27.26
N LYS A 263 -8.23 -20.50 26.71
CA LYS A 263 -8.72 -21.78 27.23
C LYS A 263 -7.74 -22.96 27.00
N MET A 264 -6.70 -22.78 26.17
CA MET A 264 -5.67 -23.79 25.94
C MET A 264 -4.67 -23.91 27.10
N TYR A 265 -4.10 -25.09 27.31
CA TYR A 265 -3.06 -25.37 28.33
C TYR A 265 -2.10 -26.51 27.92
N SER A 266 -0.90 -26.54 28.52
CA SER A 266 0.28 -27.33 28.09
C SER A 266 0.08 -28.84 27.93
N ARG A 267 -0.95 -29.43 28.55
CA ARG A 267 -1.22 -30.89 28.55
C ARG A 267 -2.58 -31.25 27.95
N MET A 268 -3.23 -30.32 27.24
CA MET A 268 -4.51 -30.58 26.60
C MET A 268 -4.39 -31.72 25.59
N SER A 269 -5.23 -32.74 25.76
CA SER A 269 -5.31 -33.87 24.85
C SER A 269 -5.99 -33.49 23.52
N VAL A 270 -5.79 -34.30 22.49
CA VAL A 270 -6.42 -34.08 21.17
C VAL A 270 -7.96 -34.10 21.28
N ALA A 271 -8.53 -34.95 22.13
CA ALA A 271 -9.98 -35.05 22.33
C ALA A 271 -10.56 -33.81 23.01
N GLU A 272 -9.87 -33.26 24.02
CA GLU A 272 -10.26 -32.01 24.67
C GLU A 272 -10.17 -30.82 23.71
N PHE A 273 -9.12 -30.79 22.86
CA PHE A 273 -9.00 -29.78 21.83
C PHE A 273 -10.10 -29.89 20.77
N GLU A 274 -10.48 -31.11 20.37
CA GLU A 274 -11.61 -31.33 19.46
C GLU A 274 -12.94 -30.85 20.07
N ASN A 275 -13.15 -31.00 21.37
CA ASN A 275 -14.33 -30.46 22.06
C ASN A 275 -14.32 -28.93 22.08
N LEU A 276 -13.17 -28.30 22.35
CA LEU A 276 -12.99 -26.84 22.28
C LEU A 276 -13.29 -26.31 20.86
N ILE A 277 -12.86 -27.04 19.84
CA ILE A 277 -13.16 -26.71 18.43
C ILE A 277 -14.65 -26.87 18.10
N LYS A 278 -15.35 -27.85 18.70
CA LYS A 278 -16.81 -27.99 18.57
C LYS A 278 -17.56 -26.82 19.21
N GLU A 279 -17.16 -26.40 20.41
CA GLU A 279 -17.71 -25.22 21.10
C GLU A 279 -17.55 -23.97 20.23
N PHE A 280 -16.33 -23.73 19.73
CA PHE A 280 -16.04 -22.62 18.81
C PHE A 280 -16.88 -22.68 17.53
N ARG A 281 -17.06 -23.87 16.95
CA ARG A 281 -17.92 -24.04 15.76
C ARG A 281 -19.38 -23.70 16.07
N GLY A 282 -19.87 -24.02 17.26
CA GLY A 282 -21.21 -23.66 17.72
C GLY A 282 -21.41 -22.15 17.78
N GLU A 283 -20.47 -21.42 18.39
CA GLU A 283 -20.52 -19.95 18.47
C GLU A 283 -20.47 -19.30 17.08
N CYS A 284 -19.56 -19.75 16.21
CA CYS A 284 -19.47 -19.26 14.83
C CYS A 284 -20.70 -19.52 13.96
N ASN A 285 -21.56 -20.47 14.33
CA ASN A 285 -22.80 -20.76 13.61
C ASN A 285 -23.99 -19.94 14.15
N ASN A 286 -23.91 -19.45 15.40
CA ASN A 286 -24.94 -18.61 16.02
C ASN A 286 -24.75 -17.11 15.71
N GLU A 287 -23.55 -16.68 15.30
CA GLU A 287 -23.25 -15.30 14.87
C GLU A 287 -23.57 -15.02 13.38
N ARG A 288 -24.11 -16.02 12.65
CA ARG A 288 -24.46 -15.91 11.22
C ARG A 288 -25.92 -15.55 11.01
#